data_AF-J9ENE8-F1
#
_entry.id   AF-J9ENE8-F1
#
_cell.length_a   1.000
_cell.length_b   1.000
_cell.length_c   1.000
_cell.angle_alpha   90.00
_cell.angle_beta   90.00
_cell.angle_gamma   90.00
#
_symmetry.space_group_name_H-M   'P 1'
#
loop_
_entity.id
_entity.type
_entity.pdbx_description
1 polymer ?
#
loop_
_entity_poly.entity_id
_entity_poly.type
_entity_poly.pdbx_seq_one_letter_code
_entity_poly.pdbx_strand_id
1 'polypeptide(L)'
;MMLKVPFVPIRKKGKLPGRTHKEVYQKEYGEDVIEVQEDAIKQGSKILLVDDLLATGGSLKAAVSLVEKAGGDVAGAFTLIELAYLEPRKYLPGHIHIHSFITLTE
;
A
#
# COMPACT_ATOMS: atom_id res chain seq x y z
N MET A 1 17.15 6.58 -9.40
CA MET A 1 16.50 5.74 -8.37
C MET A 1 17.52 4.78 -7.80
N MET A 2 17.66 4.71 -6.46
CA MET A 2 18.75 3.98 -5.78
C MET A 2 18.67 2.46 -5.94
N LEU A 3 17.47 1.88 -5.90
CA LEU A 3 17.27 0.42 -6.00
C LEU A 3 17.27 -0.13 -7.43
N LYS A 4 17.21 0.73 -8.45
CA LYS A 4 17.15 0.35 -9.88
C LYS A 4 16.04 -0.68 -10.22
N VAL A 5 14.92 -0.63 -9.50
CA VAL A 5 13.72 -1.45 -9.76
C VAL A 5 12.60 -0.60 -10.41
N PRO A 6 11.60 -1.24 -11.07
CA PRO A 6 10.44 -0.53 -11.59
C PRO A 6 9.64 0.19 -10.49
N PHE A 7 8.98 1.27 -10.87
CA PHE A 7 8.04 1.98 -10.01
C PHE A 7 6.63 1.82 -10.58
N VAL A 8 5.69 1.38 -9.73
CA VAL A 8 4.30 1.15 -10.11
C VAL A 8 3.41 2.04 -9.22
N PRO A 9 2.68 3.01 -9.78
CA PRO A 9 1.82 3.87 -8.98
C PRO A 9 0.51 3.17 -8.63
N ILE A 10 0.11 3.26 -7.35
CA ILE A 10 -1.26 3.04 -6.92
C ILE A 10 -1.96 4.40 -6.89
N ARG A 11 -3.16 4.50 -7.46
CA ARG A 11 -3.86 5.78 -7.62
C ARG A 11 -5.33 5.65 -7.24
N LYS A 12 -5.97 6.78 -6.93
CA LYS A 12 -7.43 6.83 -6.78
C LYS A 12 -8.15 6.46 -8.08
N LYS A 13 -9.37 5.95 -7.94
CA LYS A 13 -10.25 5.55 -9.05
C LYS A 13 -10.29 6.57 -10.19
N GLY A 14 -10.08 6.09 -11.41
CA GLY A 14 -10.18 6.86 -12.65
C GLY A 14 -8.96 7.75 -12.96
N LYS A 15 -7.84 7.58 -12.24
CA LYS A 15 -6.60 8.31 -12.50
C LYS A 15 -5.58 7.55 -13.33
N LEU A 16 -5.74 6.23 -13.49
CA LEU A 16 -4.87 5.40 -14.33
C LEU A 16 -5.55 5.13 -15.68
N PRO A 17 -4.79 5.11 -16.79
CA PRO A 17 -5.32 4.75 -18.09
C PRO A 17 -5.50 3.23 -18.21
N GLY A 18 -6.38 2.81 -19.12
CA GLY A 18 -6.59 1.40 -19.45
C GLY A 18 -7.31 0.61 -18.36
N ARG A 19 -7.04 -0.70 -18.31
CA ARG A 19 -7.65 -1.62 -17.34
C ARG A 19 -6.87 -1.65 -16.04
N THR A 20 -7.58 -1.82 -14.93
CA THR A 20 -7.00 -1.75 -13.59
C THR A 20 -7.65 -2.77 -12.66
N HIS A 21 -6.84 -3.39 -11.79
CA HIS A 21 -7.35 -3.96 -10.54
C HIS A 21 -7.78 -2.83 -9.61
N LYS A 22 -8.74 -3.10 -8.73
CA LYS A 22 -9.31 -2.11 -7.80
C LYS A 22 -9.47 -2.70 -6.42
N GLU A 23 -9.25 -1.87 -5.41
CA GLU A 23 -9.55 -2.20 -4.02
C GLU A 23 -10.35 -1.08 -3.37
N VAL A 24 -11.45 -1.46 -2.73
CA VAL A 24 -12.28 -0.56 -1.91
C VAL A 24 -11.79 -0.62 -0.48
N TYR A 25 -11.69 0.52 0.18
CA TYR A 25 -11.37 0.57 1.61
C TYR A 25 -12.18 1.63 2.34
N GLN A 26 -12.41 1.37 3.62
CA GLN A 26 -13.20 2.23 4.49
C GLN A 26 -12.36 3.38 5.03
N LYS A 27 -12.97 4.55 5.10
CA LYS A 27 -12.48 5.72 5.81
C LYS A 27 -13.36 5.98 7.03
N GLU A 28 -13.00 6.98 7.82
CA GLU A 28 -13.87 7.48 8.90
C GLU A 28 -15.24 7.92 8.36
N TYR A 29 -15.25 8.54 7.17
CA TYR A 29 -16.47 8.94 6.49
C TYR A 29 -16.49 8.40 5.06
N GLY A 30 -17.20 7.28 4.88
CA GLY A 30 -17.42 6.63 3.59
C GLY A 30 -16.29 5.72 3.13
N GLU A 31 -16.31 5.37 1.85
CA GLU A 31 -15.34 4.51 1.20
C GLU A 31 -14.53 5.27 0.14
N ASP A 32 -13.36 4.75 -0.19
CA ASP A 32 -12.57 5.20 -1.34
C ASP A 32 -12.00 3.98 -2.08
N VAL A 33 -11.57 4.20 -3.31
CA VAL A 33 -11.11 3.15 -4.21
C VAL A 33 -9.75 3.49 -4.76
N ILE A 34 -8.81 2.56 -4.59
CA ILE A 34 -7.47 2.60 -5.19
C ILE A 34 -7.35 1.59 -6.32
N GLU A 35 -6.49 1.90 -7.28
CA GLU A 35 -6.31 1.18 -8.54
C GLU A 35 -4.83 1.00 -8.86
N VAL A 36 -4.52 -0.12 -9.53
CA VAL A 36 -3.23 -0.42 -10.17
C VAL A 36 -3.50 -1.01 -11.57
N GLN A 37 -2.69 -0.68 -12.57
CA GLN A 37 -2.89 -1.21 -13.93
C GLN A 37 -2.63 -2.73 -13.96
N GLU A 38 -3.47 -3.47 -14.70
CA GLU A 38 -3.45 -4.95 -14.74
C GLU A 38 -2.13 -5.53 -15.24
N ASP A 39 -1.38 -4.79 -16.06
CA ASP A 39 -0.11 -5.21 -16.65
C ASP A 39 1.13 -4.69 -15.89
N ALA A 40 0.93 -3.92 -14.81
CA ALA A 40 2.03 -3.30 -14.08
C ALA A 40 2.76 -4.27 -13.14
N ILE A 41 2.11 -5.34 -12.69
CA ILE A 41 2.66 -6.32 -11.75
C ILE A 41 2.70 -7.69 -12.42
N LYS A 42 3.91 -8.28 -12.50
CA LYS A 42 4.07 -9.65 -12.99
C LYS A 42 3.85 -10.63 -11.84
N GLN A 43 3.24 -11.78 -12.14
CA GLN A 43 3.02 -12.85 -11.17
C GLN A 43 4.31 -13.21 -10.41
N GLY A 44 4.23 -13.24 -9.08
CA GLY A 44 5.35 -13.58 -8.18
C GLY A 44 6.39 -12.47 -7.98
N SER A 45 6.16 -11.27 -8.51
CA SER A 45 7.05 -10.13 -8.26
C SER A 45 7.07 -9.79 -6.77
N LYS A 46 8.27 -9.64 -6.20
CA LYS A 46 8.45 -9.12 -4.85
C LYS A 46 8.24 -7.61 -4.85
N ILE A 47 7.26 -7.15 -4.08
CA ILE A 47 6.84 -5.74 -4.04
C ILE A 47 7.19 -5.14 -2.68
N LEU A 48 7.83 -3.97 -2.71
CA LEU A 48 7.97 -3.08 -1.56
C LEU A 48 6.95 -1.96 -1.70
N LEU A 49 6.02 -1.85 -0.75
CA LEU A 49 5.12 -0.70 -0.67
C LEU A 49 5.84 0.47 -0.01
N VAL A 50 5.66 1.68 -0.54
CA VAL A 50 6.30 2.90 -0.02
C VAL A 50 5.24 3.98 0.08
N ASP A 51 5.12 4.59 1.26
CA ASP A 51 4.25 5.73 1.51
C ASP A 51 4.94 6.77 2.39
N ASP A 52 4.44 7.99 2.44
CA ASP A 52 5.00 9.03 3.30
C ASP A 52 4.61 8.83 4.78
N LEU A 53 3.33 8.54 5.04
CA LEU A 53 2.76 8.54 6.38
C LEU A 53 1.90 7.29 6.66
N LEU A 54 2.25 6.56 7.71
CA LEU A 54 1.42 5.52 8.29
C LEU A 54 0.56 6.08 9.43
N ALA A 55 -0.72 6.35 9.15
CA ALA A 55 -1.69 6.84 10.13
C ALA A 55 -2.54 5.69 10.75
N THR A 56 -3.71 5.40 10.19
CA THR A 56 -4.60 4.32 10.68
C THR A 56 -4.34 2.95 10.03
N GLY A 57 -3.50 2.91 8.98
CA GLY A 57 -3.18 1.68 8.24
C GLY A 57 -4.19 1.26 7.17
N GLY A 58 -5.35 1.93 7.05
CA GLY A 58 -6.40 1.56 6.10
C GLY A 58 -5.94 1.56 4.63
N SER A 59 -5.29 2.64 4.19
CA SER A 59 -4.76 2.77 2.82
C SER A 59 -3.69 1.72 2.51
N LEU A 60 -2.79 1.46 3.46
CA LEU A 60 -1.71 0.48 3.28
C LEU A 60 -2.27 -0.95 3.23
N LYS A 61 -3.26 -1.28 4.06
CA LYS A 61 -3.98 -2.57 4.01
C LYS A 61 -4.63 -2.79 2.64
N ALA A 62 -5.28 -1.75 2.12
CA ALA A 62 -5.90 -1.80 0.80
C ALA A 62 -4.83 -2.00 -0.30
N ALA A 63 -3.69 -1.32 -0.20
CA ALA A 63 -2.58 -1.48 -1.14
C ALA A 63 -2.00 -2.91 -1.12
N VAL A 64 -1.87 -3.54 0.06
CA VAL A 64 -1.44 -4.94 0.17
C VAL A 64 -2.42 -5.86 -0.56
N SER A 65 -3.72 -5.76 -0.25
CA SER A 65 -4.77 -6.56 -0.89
C SER A 65 -4.79 -6.38 -2.41
N LEU A 66 -4.65 -5.13 -2.87
CA LEU A 66 -4.63 -4.79 -4.30
C LEU A 66 -3.43 -5.42 -5.03
N VAL A 67 -2.24 -5.36 -4.44
CA VAL A 67 -1.02 -5.93 -5.02
C VAL A 67 -1.08 -7.46 -5.06
N GLU A 68 -1.56 -8.10 -3.99
CA GLU A 68 -1.73 -9.55 -3.94
C GLU A 68 -2.76 -10.02 -4.98
N LYS A 69 -3.86 -9.28 -5.15
CA LYS A 69 -4.85 -9.52 -6.23
C LYS A 69 -4.27 -9.36 -7.63
N ALA A 70 -3.30 -8.46 -7.81
CA ALA A 70 -2.57 -8.29 -9.06
C ALA A 70 -1.43 -9.33 -9.25
N GLY A 71 -1.32 -10.34 -8.36
CA GLY A 71 -0.34 -11.42 -8.46
C GLY A 71 1.04 -11.08 -7.88
N GLY A 72 1.18 -9.94 -7.21
CA GLY A 72 2.40 -9.54 -6.50
C GLY A 72 2.51 -10.21 -5.14
N ASP A 73 3.75 -10.34 -4.65
CA ASP A 73 4.08 -10.83 -3.31
C ASP A 73 4.67 -9.66 -2.52
N VAL A 74 3.90 -9.14 -1.56
CA VAL A 74 4.31 -7.98 -0.78
C VAL A 74 5.36 -8.40 0.24
N ALA A 75 6.62 -8.07 -0.05
CA ALA A 75 7.76 -8.38 0.80
C ALA A 75 7.82 -7.49 2.06
N GLY A 76 7.17 -6.33 2.02
CA GLY A 76 7.08 -5.41 3.15
C GLY A 76 6.60 -4.02 2.74
N ALA A 77 6.55 -3.13 3.73
CA ALA A 77 6.23 -1.72 3.54
C ALA A 77 7.28 -0.83 4.22
N PHE A 78 7.53 0.32 3.60
CA PHE A 78 8.33 1.40 4.15
C PHE A 78 7.48 2.66 4.27
N THR A 79 7.53 3.32 5.42
CA THR A 79 7.00 4.68 5.58
C THR A 79 8.03 5.64 6.15
N LEU A 80 7.94 6.92 5.78
CA LEU A 80 8.82 7.93 6.36
C LEU A 80 8.42 8.22 7.81
N ILE A 81 7.12 8.39 8.06
CA ILE A 81 6.57 8.69 9.39
C ILE A 81 5.50 7.64 9.75
N GLU A 82 5.42 7.26 11.02
CA GLU A 82 4.34 6.45 11.61
C GLU A 82 3.74 7.18 12.82
N LEU A 83 2.41 7.27 12.88
CA LEU A 83 1.65 7.75 14.04
C LEU A 83 1.27 6.55 14.93
N ALA A 84 2.21 6.09 15.75
CA ALA A 84 2.04 4.86 16.54
C ALA A 84 0.89 4.95 17.55
N TYR A 85 0.55 6.15 18.02
CA TYR A 85 -0.59 6.38 18.91
C TYR A 85 -1.96 6.05 18.27
N LEU A 86 -2.03 5.89 16.93
CA LEU A 86 -3.23 5.41 16.22
C LEU A 86 -3.26 3.88 16.04
N GLU A 87 -2.23 3.18 16.53
CA GLU A 87 -2.08 1.72 16.46
C GLU A 87 -2.28 1.10 15.05
N PRO A 88 -1.72 1.68 13.96
CA PRO A 88 -1.99 1.24 12.57
C PRO A 88 -1.66 -0.23 12.34
N ARG A 89 -0.61 -0.74 13.00
CA ARG A 89 -0.10 -2.09 12.82
C ARG A 89 -1.11 -3.17 13.24
N LYS A 90 -2.07 -2.87 14.12
CA LYS A 90 -3.15 -3.80 14.51
C LYS A 90 -4.06 -4.17 13.34
N TYR A 91 -4.17 -3.31 12.33
CA TYR A 91 -5.10 -3.48 11.22
C TYR A 91 -4.45 -4.07 9.97
N LEU A 92 -3.12 -4.27 10.00
CA LEU A 92 -2.33 -4.76 8.87
C LEU A 92 -2.13 -6.28 8.95
N PRO A 93 -1.99 -6.98 7.80
CA PRO A 93 -1.77 -8.42 7.81
C PRO A 93 -0.47 -8.77 8.53
N GLY A 94 -0.52 -9.79 9.40
CA GLY A 94 0.61 -10.15 10.27
C GLY A 94 1.87 -10.63 9.55
N HIS A 95 1.77 -10.99 8.26
CA HIS A 95 2.92 -11.38 7.45
C HIS A 95 3.69 -10.19 6.86
N ILE A 96 3.16 -8.96 6.95
CA ILE A 96 3.78 -7.78 6.34
C ILE A 96 4.72 -7.11 7.34
N HIS A 97 6.01 -7.15 7.04
CA HIS A 97 7.00 -6.36 7.77
C HIS A 97 6.93 -4.88 7.38
N ILE A 98 6.80 -4.01 8.38
CA ILE A 98 6.71 -2.55 8.17
C ILE A 98 7.89 -1.87 8.84
N HIS A 99 8.67 -1.17 8.04
CA HIS A 99 9.73 -0.28 8.51
C HIS A 99 9.27 1.17 8.44
N SER A 100 9.40 1.89 9.54
CA SER A 100 9.08 3.32 9.61
C SER A 100 10.33 4.08 10.04
N PHE A 101 10.68 5.14 9.31
CA PHE A 101 11.92 5.87 9.57
C PHE A 101 11.83 6.73 10.83
N ILE A 102 10.68 7.37 11.05
CA ILE A 102 10.34 8.13 12.25
C ILE A 102 9.03 7.57 12.82
N THR A 103 9.00 7.29 14.12
CA THR A 103 7.79 6.85 14.83
C THR A 103 7.40 7.89 15.87
N LEU A 104 6.22 8.47 15.73
CA LEU A 104 5.63 9.40 16.69
C LEU A 104 4.73 8.63 17.64
N THR A 105 5.04 8.67 18.93
CA THR A 105 4.33 7.94 19.98
C THR A 105 3.34 8.80 20.76
N GLU A 106 3.40 10.12 20.58
CA GLU A 106 2.58 11.15 21.23
C GLU A 106 2.28 12.31 20.26
#